data_AF-A0A2E1DQ34-F1
#
_entry.id   AF-A0A2E1DQ34-F1
#
_cell.length_a   1.000
_cell.length_b   1.000
_cell.length_c   1.000
_cell.angle_alpha   90.00
_cell.angle_beta   90.00
_cell.angle_gamma   90.00
#
_symmetry.space_group_name_H-M   'P 1'
#
loop_
_entity.id
_entity.type
_entity.pdbx_description
1 polymer ?
#
loop_
_entity_poly.entity_id
_entity_poly.type
_entity_poly.pdbx_seq_one_letter_code
_entity_poly.pdbx_strand_id
1 'polypeptide(L)'
;MSEEFTEEKTRASAWFRHLRDEIVAAFEALEESHATGPFADMPPARFELSETRRRSEDGSDAGGGLMSVMRGGRVFEKVGVNVSEVYGHLGEAAQRAMAARGVPGMESDPRFWASGISLVAHMQNPHCPAVHMNTRMFWTPHAWWFGGGSDLNPCIEYPEDTAHFHATQEAQLAPHGAGLYPRLKAWADEYFFIPHRGRARGVGGIFMDDRNTGDWEADFALTQDIGRA
;
A
#
# COMPACT_ATOMS: atom_id res chain seq x y z
N MET A 1 10.04 -12.46 24.86
CA MET A 1 10.98 -11.47 24.30
C MET A 1 10.84 -11.61 22.80
N SER A 2 10.28 -10.63 22.09
CA SER A 2 10.24 -10.73 20.63
C SER A 2 11.68 -10.74 20.14
N GLU A 3 12.02 -11.62 19.21
CA GLU A 3 13.24 -11.48 18.43
C GLU A 3 13.26 -10.06 17.83
N GLU A 4 14.44 -9.49 17.60
CA GLU A 4 14.58 -8.11 17.06
C GLU A 4 13.99 -7.98 15.64
N PHE A 5 13.45 -9.06 15.05
CA PHE A 5 12.81 -9.12 13.73
C PHE A 5 13.72 -8.61 12.61
N THR A 6 15.03 -8.73 12.78
CA THR A 6 16.01 -8.16 11.85
C THR A 6 15.86 -8.75 10.44
N GLU A 7 15.66 -10.06 10.34
CA GLU A 7 15.49 -10.75 9.05
C GLU A 7 14.13 -10.43 8.42
N GLU A 8 13.07 -10.44 9.21
CA GLU A 8 11.69 -10.13 8.82
C GLU A 8 11.56 -8.69 8.30
N LYS A 9 12.11 -7.72 9.03
CA LYS A 9 12.14 -6.31 8.63
C LYS A 9 12.86 -6.13 7.30
N THR A 10 14.03 -6.77 7.15
CA THR A 10 14.83 -6.72 5.92
C THR A 10 14.08 -7.32 4.73
N ARG A 11 13.45 -8.49 4.92
CA ARG A 11 12.68 -9.17 3.87
C ARG A 11 11.44 -8.37 3.45
N ALA A 12 10.71 -7.82 4.42
CA ALA A 12 9.54 -7.01 4.16
C ALA A 12 9.89 -5.72 3.40
N SER A 13 10.92 -4.97 3.85
CA SER A 13 11.33 -3.74 3.16
C SER A 13 11.90 -4.02 1.77
N ALA A 14 12.64 -5.11 1.59
CA ALA A 14 13.12 -5.55 0.28
C ALA A 14 11.96 -5.88 -0.67
N TRP A 15 10.93 -6.59 -0.19
CA TRP A 15 9.72 -6.88 -0.97
C TRP A 15 9.00 -5.60 -1.42
N PHE A 16 8.78 -4.65 -0.51
CA PHE A 16 8.09 -3.40 -0.86
C PHE A 16 8.86 -2.57 -1.90
N ARG A 17 10.20 -2.56 -1.82
CA ARG A 17 11.07 -1.93 -2.83
C ARG A 17 10.97 -2.63 -4.17
N HIS A 18 11.05 -3.96 -4.16
CA HIS A 18 10.93 -4.76 -5.38
C HIS A 18 9.59 -4.55 -6.07
N LEU A 19 8.48 -4.60 -5.33
CA LEU A 19 7.15 -4.37 -5.89
C LEU A 19 7.00 -2.95 -6.47
N ARG A 20 7.60 -1.95 -5.82
CA ARG A 20 7.65 -0.58 -6.36
C ARG A 20 8.37 -0.54 -7.70
N ASP A 21 9.48 -1.24 -7.83
CA ASP A 21 10.27 -1.26 -9.07
C ASP A 21 9.48 -1.93 -10.20
N GLU A 22 8.78 -3.03 -9.91
CA GLU A 22 7.89 -3.70 -10.88
C GLU A 22 6.76 -2.78 -11.36
N ILE A 23 6.05 -2.11 -10.44
CA ILE A 23 4.95 -1.20 -10.78
C ILE A 23 5.45 0.00 -11.59
N VAL A 24 6.59 0.57 -11.20
CA VAL A 24 7.20 1.70 -11.92
C VAL A 24 7.57 1.30 -13.34
N ALA A 25 8.21 0.15 -13.52
CA ALA A 25 8.53 -0.37 -14.85
C ALA A 25 7.27 -0.63 -15.69
N ALA A 26 6.23 -1.24 -15.11
CA ALA A 26 4.97 -1.49 -15.78
C ALA A 26 4.27 -0.18 -16.22
N PHE A 27 4.29 0.84 -15.38
CA PHE A 27 3.62 2.11 -15.67
C PHE A 27 4.38 2.94 -16.71
N GLU A 28 5.71 2.92 -16.69
CA GLU A 28 6.49 3.52 -17.79
C GLU A 28 6.29 2.77 -19.11
N ALA A 29 6.16 1.45 -19.08
CA ALA A 29 5.84 0.67 -20.29
C ALA A 29 4.45 1.04 -20.85
N LEU A 30 3.47 1.33 -19.99
CA LEU A 30 2.16 1.83 -20.43
C LEU A 30 2.28 3.19 -21.15
N GLU A 31 3.06 4.12 -20.60
CA GLU A 31 3.37 5.40 -21.25
C GLU A 31 4.04 5.22 -22.63
N GLU A 32 5.01 4.31 -22.72
CA GLU A 32 5.69 3.99 -23.98
C GLU A 32 4.74 3.38 -25.02
N SER A 33 3.86 2.48 -24.59
CA SER A 33 2.95 1.75 -25.46
C SER A 33 1.81 2.61 -26.01
N HIS A 34 1.52 3.76 -25.40
CA HIS A 34 0.48 4.70 -25.84
C HIS A 34 0.93 5.47 -27.10
N ALA A 35 0.97 4.75 -28.22
CA ALA A 35 1.49 5.23 -29.50
C ALA A 35 0.44 5.93 -30.38
N THR A 36 -0.84 5.88 -30.02
CA THR A 36 -1.93 6.48 -30.80
C THR A 36 -2.96 7.15 -29.90
N GLY A 37 -3.69 8.13 -30.44
CA GLY A 37 -4.73 8.86 -29.72
C GLY A 37 -4.23 10.11 -28.99
N PRO A 38 -5.03 10.68 -28.06
CA PRO A 38 -4.66 11.88 -27.32
C PRO A 38 -3.30 11.74 -26.64
N PHE A 39 -2.51 12.82 -26.62
CA PHE A 39 -1.18 12.89 -25.99
C PHE A 39 -0.08 12.01 -26.58
N ALA A 40 -0.35 11.17 -27.59
CA ALA A 40 0.67 10.31 -28.20
C ALA A 40 1.86 11.09 -28.81
N ASP A 41 1.64 12.35 -29.22
CA ASP A 41 2.69 13.24 -29.74
C ASP A 41 3.63 13.79 -28.66
N MET A 42 3.25 13.73 -27.38
CA MET A 42 4.12 14.11 -26.26
C MET A 42 5.18 13.01 -26.05
N PRO A 43 6.38 13.28 -25.52
CA PRO A 43 7.27 12.20 -25.09
C PRO A 43 6.61 11.35 -23.97
N PRO A 44 6.85 10.03 -23.90
CA PRO A 44 6.39 9.21 -22.77
C PRO A 44 6.96 9.76 -21.45
N ALA A 45 6.13 9.91 -20.42
CA ALA A 45 6.61 10.39 -19.15
C ALA A 45 7.40 9.31 -18.39
N ARG A 46 8.28 9.76 -17.49
CA ARG A 46 9.10 8.91 -16.61
C ARG A 46 8.87 9.30 -15.16
N PHE A 47 9.13 8.37 -14.24
CA PHE A 47 9.09 8.69 -12.82
C PHE A 47 10.29 9.55 -12.42
N GLU A 48 10.02 10.66 -11.76
CA GLU A 48 11.02 11.43 -11.02
C GLU A 48 11.22 10.78 -9.64
N LEU A 49 12.48 10.44 -9.33
CA LEU A 49 12.84 9.77 -8.09
C LEU A 49 13.44 10.74 -7.09
N SER A 50 12.97 10.69 -5.85
CA SER A 50 13.49 11.53 -4.77
C SER A 50 13.64 10.73 -3.47
N GLU A 51 14.87 10.68 -2.95
CA GLU A 51 15.13 10.13 -1.63
C GLU A 51 14.59 11.08 -0.55
N THR A 52 13.89 10.52 0.42
CA THR A 52 13.45 11.21 1.62
C THR A 52 14.18 10.66 2.84
N ARG A 53 14.46 11.54 3.81
CA ARG A 53 15.11 11.19 5.07
C ARG A 53 14.33 11.77 6.23
N ARG A 54 14.26 11.05 7.34
CA ARG A 54 13.66 11.48 8.60
C ARG A 54 14.73 11.55 9.68
N ARG A 55 14.54 12.48 10.61
CA ARG A 55 15.35 12.58 11.82
C ARG A 55 14.45 12.57 13.04
N SER A 56 14.92 11.95 14.10
CA SER A 56 14.32 12.03 15.43
C SER A 56 14.54 13.42 16.04
N GLU A 57 13.89 13.72 17.15
CA GLU A 57 14.04 14.99 17.88
C GLU A 57 15.48 15.25 18.33
N ASP A 58 16.24 14.19 18.64
CA ASP A 58 17.66 14.25 19.00
C ASP A 58 18.62 14.31 17.78
N GLY A 59 18.07 14.38 16.57
CA GLY A 59 18.82 14.46 15.31
C GLY A 59 19.32 13.12 14.76
N SER A 60 19.11 12.02 15.49
CA SER A 60 19.43 10.67 15.03
C SER A 60 18.63 10.28 13.78
N ASP A 61 19.15 9.30 13.04
CA ASP A 61 18.49 8.78 11.85
C ASP A 61 17.17 8.08 12.23
N ALA A 62 16.10 8.41 11.50
CA ALA A 62 14.76 7.85 11.70
C ALA A 62 14.22 7.20 10.42
N GLY A 63 15.12 6.83 9.51
CA GLY A 63 14.81 6.22 8.23
C GLY A 63 14.39 7.24 7.17
N GLY A 64 13.47 6.85 6.29
CA GLY A 64 13.12 7.64 5.12
C GLY A 64 12.33 6.85 4.10
N GLY A 65 12.64 7.07 2.82
CA GLY A 65 11.92 6.42 1.73
C GLY A 65 12.38 6.88 0.36
N LEU A 66 11.80 6.27 -0.67
CA LEU A 66 11.99 6.66 -2.06
C LEU A 66 10.62 7.05 -2.63
N MET A 67 10.50 8.32 -2.99
CA MET A 67 9.34 8.82 -3.72
C MET A 67 9.55 8.62 -5.22
N SER A 68 8.52 8.12 -5.90
CA SER A 68 8.50 8.01 -7.36
C SER A 68 7.25 8.72 -7.84
N VAL A 69 7.39 9.83 -8.55
CA VAL A 69 6.26 10.64 -9.00
C VAL A 69 6.35 10.86 -10.51
N MET A 70 5.26 10.61 -11.22
CA MET A 70 5.10 10.97 -12.63
C MET A 70 3.89 11.92 -12.76
N ARG A 71 4.02 12.93 -13.61
CA ARG A 71 3.00 13.97 -13.84
C ARG A 71 2.94 14.32 -15.32
N GLY A 72 1.74 14.60 -15.80
CA GLY A 72 1.52 15.07 -17.18
C GLY A 72 1.98 14.06 -18.22
N GLY A 73 1.82 12.77 -17.94
CA GLY A 73 2.06 11.69 -18.88
C GLY A 73 0.94 11.55 -19.91
N ARG A 74 1.16 10.66 -20.87
CA ARG A 74 0.22 10.31 -21.93
C ARG A 74 -0.98 9.54 -21.37
N VAL A 75 -0.73 8.62 -20.45
CA VAL A 75 -1.71 7.76 -19.79
C VAL A 75 -2.01 8.29 -18.39
N PHE A 76 -0.98 8.67 -17.63
CA PHE A 76 -1.12 9.12 -16.25
C PHE A 76 -1.14 10.64 -16.16
N GLU A 77 -2.25 11.20 -15.66
CA GLU A 77 -2.29 12.63 -15.30
C GLU A 77 -1.33 12.87 -14.12
N LYS A 78 -1.41 12.00 -13.11
CA LYS A 78 -0.53 11.99 -11.95
C LYS A 78 -0.52 10.62 -11.30
N VAL A 79 0.67 10.09 -11.03
CA VAL A 79 0.85 8.85 -10.27
C VAL A 79 2.02 8.96 -9.30
N GLY A 80 1.85 8.36 -8.11
CA GLY A 80 2.91 8.21 -7.12
C GLY A 80 3.05 6.77 -6.67
N VAL A 81 4.26 6.21 -6.71
CA VAL A 81 4.61 4.88 -6.18
C VAL A 81 5.75 5.05 -5.19
N ASN A 82 5.42 5.07 -3.90
CA ASN A 82 6.35 5.45 -2.85
C ASN A 82 6.61 4.27 -1.93
N VAL A 83 7.87 4.12 -1.52
CA VAL A 83 8.25 3.21 -0.44
C VAL A 83 8.82 4.01 0.72
N SER A 84 8.55 3.55 1.94
CA SER A 84 9.14 4.11 3.15
C SER A 84 9.62 3.01 4.08
N GLU A 85 10.65 3.33 4.85
CA GLU A 85 11.15 2.54 5.95
C GLU A 85 11.57 3.50 7.05
N VAL A 86 10.87 3.48 8.18
CA VAL A 86 11.02 4.44 9.27
C VAL A 86 11.12 3.72 10.59
N TYR A 87 11.86 4.30 11.52
CA TYR A 87 12.09 3.73 12.85
C TYR A 87 12.38 4.83 13.85
N GLY A 88 12.22 4.50 15.13
CA GLY A 88 12.47 5.42 16.24
C GLY A 88 11.61 5.08 17.44
N HIS A 89 11.20 6.11 18.18
CA HIS A 89 10.31 5.97 19.34
C HIS A 89 8.97 6.64 19.04
N LEU A 90 7.87 5.94 19.34
CA LEU A 90 6.54 6.51 19.25
C LEU A 90 6.36 7.60 20.31
N GLY A 91 5.85 8.77 19.91
CA GLY A 91 5.43 9.80 20.86
C GLY A 91 4.21 9.37 21.67
N GLU A 92 3.98 10.00 22.82
CA GLU A 92 2.96 9.55 23.79
C GLU A 92 1.55 9.38 23.20
N ALA A 93 1.16 10.24 22.26
CA ALA A 93 -0.15 10.14 21.62
C ALA A 93 -0.28 8.85 20.80
N ALA A 94 0.77 8.45 20.08
CA ALA A 94 0.80 7.21 19.33
C ALA A 94 0.87 6.00 20.26
N GLN A 95 1.61 6.08 21.38
CA GLN A 95 1.62 5.02 22.40
C GLN A 95 0.20 4.77 22.96
N ARG A 96 -0.53 5.83 23.33
CA ARG A 96 -1.92 5.72 23.81
C ARG A 96 -2.85 5.11 22.77
N ALA A 97 -2.68 5.47 21.49
CA ALA A 97 -3.45 4.88 20.40
C ALA A 97 -3.16 3.38 20.23
N MET A 98 -1.89 2.96 20.33
CA MET A 98 -1.50 1.54 20.26
C MET A 98 -2.06 0.74 21.44
N ALA A 99 -2.00 1.29 22.66
CA ALA A 99 -2.58 0.65 23.84
C ALA A 99 -4.10 0.45 23.70
N ALA A 100 -4.81 1.46 23.19
CA ALA A 100 -6.25 1.37 22.94
C ALA A 100 -6.61 0.32 21.86
N ARG A 101 -5.69 0.02 20.95
CA ARG A 101 -5.80 -1.04 19.94
C ARG A 101 -5.38 -2.43 20.44
N GLY A 102 -4.95 -2.55 21.70
CA GLY A 102 -4.57 -3.82 22.31
C GLY A 102 -3.08 -4.18 22.20
N VAL A 103 -2.20 -3.21 21.95
CA VAL A 103 -0.74 -3.39 22.02
C VAL A 103 -0.21 -2.81 23.34
N PRO A 104 -0.14 -3.60 24.43
CA PRO A 104 0.34 -3.11 25.72
C PRO A 104 1.87 -2.94 25.73
N GLY A 105 2.39 -2.15 26.68
CA GLY A 105 3.82 -2.07 26.97
C GLY A 105 4.58 -0.96 26.23
N MET A 106 3.94 -0.23 25.33
CA MET A 106 4.56 0.87 24.58
C MET A 106 5.13 1.98 25.47
N GLU A 107 4.59 2.16 26.68
CA GLU A 107 5.12 3.09 27.68
C GLU A 107 6.49 2.67 28.24
N SER A 108 6.79 1.36 28.22
CA SER A 108 8.04 0.80 28.71
C SER A 108 9.12 0.73 27.62
N ASP A 109 8.72 0.41 26.39
CA ASP A 109 9.61 0.38 25.23
C ASP A 109 8.88 0.92 23.99
N PRO A 110 8.96 2.23 23.71
CA PRO A 110 8.21 2.85 22.63
C PRO A 110 8.87 2.66 21.26
N ARG A 111 9.89 1.80 21.14
CA ARG A 111 10.57 1.57 19.86
C ARG A 111 9.58 1.05 18.82
N PHE A 112 9.72 1.52 17.59
CA PHE A 112 8.98 1.01 16.45
C PHE A 112 9.85 0.96 15.19
N TRP A 113 9.40 0.13 14.27
CA TRP A 113 9.83 0.12 12.87
C TRP A 113 8.59 -0.04 12.00
N ALA A 114 8.57 0.62 10.86
CA ALA A 114 7.52 0.46 9.87
C ALA A 114 8.08 0.59 8.46
N SER A 115 7.67 -0.31 7.57
CA SER A 115 7.94 -0.19 6.13
C SER A 115 6.71 -0.50 5.31
N GLY A 116 6.64 0.05 4.10
CA GLY A 116 5.53 -0.18 3.21
C GLY A 116 5.70 0.49 1.86
N ILE A 117 4.84 0.07 0.93
CA ILE A 117 4.63 0.67 -0.39
C ILE A 117 3.24 1.31 -0.43
N SER A 118 3.12 2.46 -1.08
CA SER A 118 1.83 3.10 -1.34
C SER A 118 1.79 3.65 -2.77
N LEU A 119 0.68 3.37 -3.44
CA LEU A 119 0.38 3.73 -4.82
C LEU A 119 -0.93 4.53 -4.86
N VAL A 120 -0.92 5.64 -5.60
CA VAL A 120 -2.15 6.27 -6.11
C VAL A 120 -1.91 6.67 -7.55
N ALA A 121 -2.77 6.22 -8.46
CA ALA A 121 -2.71 6.57 -9.88
C ALA A 121 -4.00 7.24 -10.35
N HIS A 122 -3.85 8.38 -11.02
CA HIS A 122 -4.92 9.09 -11.72
C HIS A 122 -4.57 9.16 -13.21
N MET A 123 -5.47 8.66 -14.04
CA MET A 123 -5.28 8.59 -15.49
C MET A 123 -5.86 9.83 -16.16
N GLN A 124 -5.29 10.17 -17.32
CA GLN A 124 -5.79 11.25 -18.17
C GLN A 124 -7.22 10.98 -18.66
N ASN A 125 -7.52 9.70 -18.95
CA ASN A 125 -8.79 9.31 -19.53
C ASN A 125 -9.82 8.96 -18.44
N PRO A 126 -10.99 9.64 -18.38
CA PRO A 126 -12.02 9.35 -17.36
C PRO A 126 -12.65 7.96 -17.49
N HIS A 127 -12.44 7.27 -18.62
CA HIS A 127 -12.82 5.87 -18.79
C HIS A 127 -11.87 4.90 -18.11
N CYS A 128 -10.68 5.34 -17.68
CA CYS A 128 -9.73 4.52 -16.93
C CYS A 128 -9.82 4.87 -15.42
N PRO A 129 -10.14 3.90 -14.55
CA PRO A 129 -10.46 4.16 -13.13
C PRO A 129 -9.24 4.46 -12.28
N ALA A 130 -9.29 5.51 -11.44
CA ALA A 130 -8.22 5.77 -10.48
C ALA A 130 -8.04 4.57 -9.53
N VAL A 131 -6.79 4.24 -9.19
CA VAL A 131 -6.48 3.09 -8.33
C VAL A 131 -5.57 3.49 -7.18
N HIS A 132 -5.85 2.91 -6.02
CA HIS A 132 -4.99 3.00 -4.84
C HIS A 132 -4.57 1.59 -4.40
N MET A 133 -3.33 1.46 -3.93
CA MET A 133 -2.83 0.24 -3.29
C MET A 133 -1.86 0.61 -2.18
N ASN A 134 -1.88 -0.16 -1.09
CA ASN A 134 -0.88 -0.10 -0.04
C ASN A 134 -0.62 -1.51 0.51
N THR A 135 0.63 -1.82 0.81
CA THR A 135 0.97 -2.91 1.73
C THR A 135 2.06 -2.44 2.67
N ARG A 136 1.95 -2.78 3.95
CA ARG A 136 2.84 -2.31 5.01
C ARG A 136 3.01 -3.35 6.10
N MET A 137 4.12 -3.23 6.80
CA MET A 137 4.40 -3.95 8.03
C MET A 137 4.74 -2.94 9.13
N PHE A 138 4.22 -3.17 10.32
CA PHE A 138 4.60 -2.45 11.52
C PHE A 138 5.18 -3.43 12.54
N TRP A 139 6.18 -2.99 13.29
CA TRP A 139 6.81 -3.75 14.35
C TRP A 139 7.09 -2.86 15.56
N THR A 140 6.92 -3.44 16.74
CA THR A 140 7.35 -2.95 18.05
C THR A 140 7.93 -4.14 18.82
N PRO A 141 8.66 -3.91 19.92
CA PRO A 141 9.10 -4.97 20.82
C PRO A 141 7.97 -5.81 21.44
N HIS A 142 6.72 -5.37 21.30
CA HIS A 142 5.54 -6.02 21.91
C HIS A 142 4.64 -6.72 20.90
N ALA A 143 4.66 -6.30 19.64
CA ALA A 143 3.79 -6.80 18.59
C ALA A 143 4.31 -6.42 17.19
N TRP A 144 3.86 -7.17 16.19
CA TRP A 144 3.97 -6.83 14.78
C TRP A 144 2.63 -7.03 14.10
N TRP A 145 2.42 -6.43 12.94
CA TRP A 145 1.27 -6.72 12.09
C TRP A 145 1.52 -6.25 10.66
N PHE A 146 0.81 -6.87 9.74
CA PHE A 146 0.67 -6.39 8.37
C PHE A 146 -0.66 -5.65 8.18
N GLY A 147 -0.66 -4.74 7.20
CA GLY A 147 -1.86 -4.09 6.72
C GLY A 147 -1.70 -3.74 5.26
N GLY A 148 -2.82 -3.44 4.60
CA GLY A 148 -2.81 -3.11 3.20
C GLY A 148 -4.12 -3.40 2.49
N GLY A 149 -4.05 -3.41 1.17
CA GLY A 149 -5.17 -3.62 0.27
C GLY A 149 -5.08 -2.71 -0.95
N SER A 150 -6.05 -2.86 -1.83
CA SER A 150 -6.20 -2.04 -3.04
C SER A 150 -7.67 -1.71 -3.24
N ASP A 151 -7.93 -0.56 -3.88
CA ASP A 151 -9.29 -0.13 -4.22
C ASP A 151 -9.35 0.62 -5.55
N LEU A 152 -10.45 0.38 -6.27
CA LEU A 152 -10.71 0.92 -7.61
C LEU A 152 -11.77 2.01 -7.56
N ASN A 153 -11.48 3.14 -8.20
CA ASN A 153 -12.24 4.38 -8.12
C ASN A 153 -12.58 4.89 -9.53
N PRO A 154 -13.55 4.25 -10.22
CA PRO A 154 -14.00 4.68 -11.54
C PRO A 154 -14.73 6.03 -11.47
N CYS A 155 -14.40 6.93 -12.40
CA CYS A 155 -15.26 8.07 -12.71
C CYS A 155 -16.50 7.63 -13.49
N ILE A 156 -16.33 6.66 -14.39
CA ILE A 156 -17.36 5.99 -15.16
C ILE A 156 -17.23 4.50 -14.88
N GLU A 157 -18.29 3.89 -14.34
CA GLU A 157 -18.29 2.48 -13.96
C GLU A 157 -18.48 1.57 -15.17
N TYR A 158 -17.56 0.63 -15.33
CA TYR A 158 -17.65 -0.50 -16.25
C TYR A 158 -17.78 -1.79 -15.45
N PRO A 159 -18.89 -2.54 -15.57
CA PRO A 159 -19.08 -3.79 -14.84
C PRO A 159 -17.96 -4.80 -15.07
N GLU A 160 -17.41 -4.86 -16.28
CA GLU A 160 -16.31 -5.74 -16.67
C GLU A 160 -15.00 -5.39 -15.96
N ASP A 161 -14.65 -4.11 -15.83
CA ASP A 161 -13.44 -3.67 -15.13
C ASP A 161 -13.55 -3.96 -13.63
N THR A 162 -14.74 -3.73 -13.07
CA THR A 162 -15.03 -4.05 -11.66
C THR A 162 -14.91 -5.55 -11.42
N ALA A 163 -15.52 -6.37 -12.28
CA ALA A 163 -15.45 -7.83 -12.18
C ALA A 163 -14.02 -8.34 -12.33
N HIS A 164 -13.25 -7.79 -13.27
CA HIS A 164 -11.85 -8.15 -13.46
C HIS A 164 -11.00 -7.81 -12.23
N PHE A 165 -11.11 -6.59 -11.72
CA PHE A 165 -10.36 -6.14 -10.54
C PHE A 165 -10.63 -7.02 -9.31
N HIS A 166 -11.89 -7.34 -9.05
CA HIS A 166 -12.28 -8.20 -7.92
C HIS A 166 -11.87 -9.65 -8.13
N ALA A 167 -12.00 -10.20 -9.34
CA ALA A 167 -11.59 -11.57 -9.66
C ALA A 167 -10.06 -11.76 -9.52
N THR A 168 -9.27 -10.77 -9.91
CA THR A 168 -7.80 -10.80 -9.75
C THR A 168 -7.41 -10.86 -8.27
N GLN A 169 -8.03 -10.02 -7.43
CA GLN A 169 -7.80 -10.06 -5.98
C GLN A 169 -8.24 -11.39 -5.37
N GLU A 170 -9.43 -11.89 -5.72
CA GLU A 170 -9.91 -13.18 -5.22
C GLU A 170 -8.97 -14.34 -5.59
N ALA A 171 -8.47 -14.36 -6.83
CA ALA A 171 -7.53 -15.37 -7.31
C ALA A 171 -6.20 -15.35 -6.53
N GLN A 172 -5.65 -14.17 -6.25
CA GLN A 172 -4.41 -14.03 -5.47
C GLN A 172 -4.62 -14.36 -3.99
N LEU A 173 -5.82 -14.16 -3.45
CA LEU A 173 -6.15 -14.50 -2.06
C LEU A 173 -6.54 -15.98 -1.87
N ALA A 174 -6.89 -16.70 -2.94
CA ALA A 174 -7.36 -18.08 -2.88
C ALA A 174 -6.40 -19.05 -2.13
N PRO A 175 -5.07 -18.98 -2.30
CA PRO A 175 -4.13 -19.83 -1.55
C PRO A 175 -4.16 -19.62 -0.03
N HIS A 176 -4.66 -18.47 0.43
CA HIS A 176 -4.68 -18.06 1.85
C HIS A 176 -6.00 -18.41 2.56
N GLY A 177 -6.93 -19.05 1.85
CA GLY A 177 -8.20 -19.54 2.37
C GLY A 177 -9.43 -18.84 1.79
N ALA A 178 -10.43 -19.63 1.42
CA ALA A 178 -11.64 -19.16 0.72
C ALA A 178 -12.47 -18.10 1.47
N GLY A 179 -12.35 -18.02 2.80
CA GLY A 179 -13.05 -17.00 3.60
C GLY A 179 -12.38 -15.63 3.61
N LEU A 180 -11.17 -15.51 3.06
CA LEU A 180 -10.37 -14.30 3.21
C LEU A 180 -10.85 -13.16 2.32
N TYR A 181 -11.01 -13.40 1.02
CA TYR A 181 -11.48 -12.37 0.08
C TYR A 181 -12.83 -11.76 0.49
N PRO A 182 -13.89 -12.54 0.79
CA PRO A 182 -15.17 -11.97 1.23
C PRO A 182 -15.05 -11.08 2.46
N ARG A 183 -14.19 -11.45 3.43
CA ARG A 183 -13.96 -10.68 4.65
C ARG A 183 -13.22 -9.36 4.36
N LEU A 184 -12.13 -9.40 3.60
CA LEU A 184 -11.35 -8.21 3.30
C LEU A 184 -12.10 -7.25 2.36
N LYS A 185 -12.93 -7.80 1.47
CA LYS A 185 -13.85 -7.01 0.63
C LYS A 185 -14.89 -6.28 1.46
N ALA A 186 -15.58 -6.97 2.36
CA ALA A 186 -16.56 -6.34 3.25
C ALA A 186 -15.93 -5.22 4.07
N TRP A 187 -14.70 -5.43 4.58
CA TRP A 187 -13.98 -4.38 5.30
C TRP A 187 -13.62 -3.18 4.40
N ALA A 188 -13.22 -3.41 3.15
CA ALA A 188 -12.99 -2.32 2.20
C ALA A 188 -14.24 -1.47 1.97
N ASP A 189 -15.42 -2.10 1.83
CA ASP A 189 -16.69 -1.40 1.64
C ASP A 189 -16.99 -0.46 2.82
N GLU A 190 -16.77 -0.93 4.05
CA GLU A 190 -16.97 -0.14 5.27
C GLU A 190 -15.93 0.98 5.40
N TYR A 191 -14.66 0.66 5.17
CA TYR A 191 -13.54 1.58 5.37
C TYR A 191 -13.54 2.74 4.36
N PHE A 192 -13.92 2.49 3.11
CA PHE A 192 -13.97 3.51 2.06
C PHE A 192 -15.35 4.18 1.89
N PHE A 193 -16.28 3.92 2.80
CA PHE A 193 -17.55 4.62 2.85
C PHE A 193 -17.37 6.07 3.30
N ILE A 194 -18.06 7.01 2.67
CA ILE A 194 -18.04 8.43 3.02
C ILE A 194 -19.38 8.77 3.70
N PRO A 195 -19.45 8.80 5.06
CA PRO A 195 -20.74 8.84 5.76
C PRO A 195 -21.58 10.06 5.43
N HIS A 196 -20.96 11.24 5.37
CA HIS A 196 -21.66 12.49 5.07
C HIS A 196 -22.15 12.59 3.61
N ARG A 197 -21.71 11.70 2.71
CA ARG A 197 -22.19 11.61 1.33
C ARG A 197 -23.08 10.39 1.07
N GLY A 198 -23.19 9.48 2.03
CA GLY A 198 -24.00 8.27 1.90
C GLY A 198 -23.54 7.32 0.78
N ARG A 199 -22.24 7.34 0.40
CA ARG A 199 -21.69 6.49 -0.68
C ARG A 199 -20.24 6.11 -0.45
N ALA A 200 -19.80 4.99 -1.02
CA ALA A 200 -18.39 4.63 -1.12
C ALA A 200 -17.64 5.58 -2.07
N ARG A 201 -16.32 5.68 -1.93
CA ARG A 201 -15.50 6.50 -2.83
C ARG A 201 -15.32 5.88 -4.24
N GLY A 202 -15.52 4.57 -4.36
CA GLY A 202 -15.36 3.80 -5.60
C GLY A 202 -16.08 2.44 -5.49
N VAL A 203 -15.63 1.46 -6.28
CA VAL A 203 -16.21 0.10 -6.33
C VAL A 203 -15.55 -0.89 -5.36
N GLY A 204 -14.78 -0.35 -4.40
CA GLY A 204 -14.12 -1.11 -3.35
C GLY A 204 -12.90 -1.88 -3.85
N GLY A 205 -12.63 -3.01 -3.21
CA GLY A 205 -11.46 -3.86 -3.41
C GLY A 205 -11.28 -4.72 -2.17
N ILE A 206 -10.07 -4.78 -1.62
CA ILE A 206 -9.77 -5.44 -0.34
C ILE A 206 -9.10 -4.48 0.63
N PHE A 207 -9.37 -4.65 1.92
CA PHE A 207 -8.70 -3.91 2.98
C PHE A 207 -8.40 -4.81 4.17
N MET A 208 -7.19 -4.68 4.71
CA MET A 208 -6.68 -5.43 5.84
C MET A 208 -5.88 -4.49 6.75
N ASP A 209 -6.10 -4.57 8.06
CA ASP A 209 -5.21 -3.99 9.06
C ASP A 209 -5.08 -4.95 10.24
N ASP A 210 -4.10 -4.71 11.12
CA ASP A 210 -3.86 -5.49 12.34
C ASP A 210 -3.70 -7.01 12.10
N ARG A 211 -3.22 -7.41 10.91
CA ARG A 211 -3.01 -8.82 10.59
C ARG A 211 -1.78 -9.36 11.32
N ASN A 212 -2.04 -10.18 12.34
CA ASN A 212 -1.04 -10.96 13.05
C ASN A 212 -1.69 -12.26 13.54
N THR A 213 -1.38 -13.36 12.87
CA THR A 213 -1.87 -14.71 13.19
C THR A 213 -0.94 -15.47 14.15
N GLY A 214 0.22 -14.88 14.48
CA GLY A 214 1.33 -15.57 15.13
C GLY A 214 2.27 -16.29 14.16
N ASP A 215 1.89 -16.44 12.89
CA ASP A 215 2.73 -16.98 11.81
C ASP A 215 3.14 -15.85 10.85
N TRP A 216 4.36 -15.35 11.02
CA TRP A 216 4.86 -14.24 10.21
C TRP A 216 5.04 -14.63 8.74
N GLU A 217 5.47 -15.87 8.44
CA GLU A 217 5.68 -16.31 7.06
C GLU A 217 4.36 -16.38 6.30
N ALA A 218 3.31 -16.91 6.92
CA ALA A 218 1.98 -16.96 6.32
C ALA A 218 1.40 -15.56 6.09
N ASP A 219 1.54 -14.65 7.06
CA ASP A 219 1.02 -13.29 6.93
C ASP A 219 1.86 -12.43 5.95
N PHE A 220 3.16 -12.69 5.84
CA PHE A 220 4.02 -12.07 4.85
C PHE A 220 3.67 -12.58 3.45
N ALA A 221 3.50 -13.89 3.24
CA ALA A 221 3.09 -14.47 1.96
C ALA A 221 1.76 -13.87 1.47
N LEU A 222 0.76 -13.73 2.35
CA LEU A 222 -0.49 -13.04 2.04
C LEU A 222 -0.24 -11.57 1.63
N THR A 223 0.63 -10.87 2.35
CA THR A 223 0.96 -9.48 2.02
C THR A 223 1.62 -9.36 0.64
N GLN A 224 2.44 -10.34 0.26
CA GLN A 224 3.03 -10.39 -1.08
C GLN A 224 1.96 -10.61 -2.15
N ASP A 225 1.03 -11.54 -1.95
CA ASP A 225 -0.02 -11.81 -2.94
C ASP A 225 -1.06 -10.69 -3.04
N ILE A 226 -1.35 -9.98 -1.94
CA ILE A 226 -2.10 -8.71 -1.98
C ILE A 226 -1.37 -7.68 -2.85
N GLY A 227 -0.04 -7.59 -2.74
CA GLY A 227 0.76 -6.67 -3.53
C GLY A 227 0.88 -7.04 -5.01
N ARG A 228 0.82 -8.34 -5.35
CA ARG A 228 0.84 -8.85 -6.74
C ARG A 228 -0.49 -8.71 -7.46
N ALA A 229 -1.59 -8.61 -6.72
CA ALA A 229 -2.95 -8.41 -7.25
C ALA A 229 -3.13 -7.00 -7.84
#